data_AF-A0A7W8R0Q0-F1
#
_entry.id   AF-A0A7W8R0Q0-F1
#
_cell.length_a   1.000
_cell.length_b   1.000
_cell.length_c   1.000
_cell.angle_alpha   90.00
_cell.angle_beta   90.00
_cell.angle_gamma   90.00
#
_symmetry.space_group_name_H-M   'P 1'
#
loop_
_entity.id
_entity.type
_entity.pdbx_description
1 polymer ?
#
loop_
_entity_poly.entity_id
_entity_poly.type
_entity_poly.pdbx_seq_one_letter_code
_entity_poly.pdbx_strand_id
1 'polypeptide(L)'
;MFTHTKKTPFIIGLGLTLLCLYPVITNAQSSPTEPAPVSYRKNLVKLNLGGLALKSYNFSFERLLSKKISFVAGYNTMSENKLSDLPLIKKASEKLLDEEDDIKNDFDKITAANKAYTAEFRFYTGSHPGARGFYVALYGRYNDTKINYAYDYETNSKTYHLPVKSKITGFGGGLLLGTQFIIAKRVALDFYFGGHYGKSKGNADALADLSTMTPEEKADLKNELESKVEISGKQYLTATVTNEGVNAKADGPLIGLRGGLSLGIAF
;
A
#
# COMPACT_ATOMS: atom_id res chain seq x y z
N MET A 1 -39.51 49.67 45.85
CA MET A 1 -40.28 48.54 46.43
C MET A 1 -40.27 47.46 45.34
N PHE A 2 -39.49 46.39 45.39
CA PHE A 2 -39.32 45.40 46.46
C PHE A 2 -37.87 44.88 46.53
N THR A 3 -37.48 44.55 47.75
CA THR A 3 -36.25 43.88 48.19
C THR A 3 -36.56 42.43 48.59
N HIS A 4 -35.51 41.59 48.60
CA HIS A 4 -35.35 40.31 49.35
C HIS A 4 -36.19 39.10 48.86
N THR A 5 -35.77 37.82 48.92
CA THR A 5 -34.78 37.14 49.79
C THR A 5 -34.41 35.74 49.24
N LYS A 6 -33.24 35.23 49.67
CA LYS A 6 -32.65 33.89 49.49
C LYS A 6 -33.56 32.69 49.80
N LYS A 7 -33.31 31.52 49.18
CA LYS A 7 -33.43 30.18 49.80
C LYS A 7 -32.33 29.21 49.34
N THR A 8 -32.05 28.28 50.25
CA THR A 8 -30.91 27.39 50.54
C THR A 8 -30.98 26.01 49.83
N PRO A 9 -29.95 25.13 49.97
CA PRO A 9 -29.69 23.98 49.09
C PRO A 9 -30.41 22.69 49.52
N PHE A 10 -30.54 21.73 48.60
CA PHE A 10 -31.13 20.41 48.84
C PHE A 10 -30.05 19.31 48.99
N ILE A 11 -30.33 18.41 49.92
CA ILE A 11 -29.46 17.46 50.60
C ILE A 11 -29.40 16.11 49.83
N ILE A 12 -28.24 15.47 49.87
CA ILE A 12 -27.97 14.08 49.47
C ILE A 12 -28.30 13.15 50.65
N GLY A 13 -29.01 12.03 50.43
CA GLY A 13 -29.02 10.91 51.39
C GLY A 13 -30.10 9.82 51.26
N LEU A 14 -29.67 8.64 50.77
CA LEU A 14 -29.90 7.26 51.29
C LEU A 14 -31.29 6.55 51.28
N GLY A 15 -31.27 5.28 50.83
CA GLY A 15 -32.24 4.19 51.14
C GLY A 15 -32.32 3.17 49.98
N LEU A 16 -31.53 2.09 49.91
CA LEU A 16 -31.50 0.81 50.64
C LEU A 16 -32.74 -0.11 50.45
N THR A 17 -32.51 -1.18 49.66
CA THR A 17 -33.08 -2.55 49.67
C THR A 17 -34.58 -2.81 49.46
N LEU A 18 -34.89 -3.56 48.40
CA LEU A 18 -35.90 -4.62 48.44
C LEU A 18 -35.38 -5.89 47.75
N LEU A 19 -35.32 -6.96 48.53
CA LEU A 19 -34.83 -8.29 48.20
C LEU A 19 -36.02 -9.11 47.67
N CYS A 20 -36.06 -9.44 46.38
CA CYS A 20 -37.03 -10.40 45.84
C CYS A 20 -36.36 -11.76 45.60
N LEU A 21 -36.62 -12.69 46.52
CA LEU A 21 -36.37 -14.11 46.39
C LEU A 21 -37.27 -14.70 45.29
N TYR A 22 -36.68 -15.16 44.19
CA TYR A 22 -37.33 -16.09 43.26
C TYR A 22 -36.88 -17.52 43.57
N PRO A 23 -37.79 -18.51 43.54
CA PRO A 23 -37.43 -19.90 43.78
C PRO A 23 -36.60 -20.45 42.62
N VAL A 24 -35.48 -21.08 42.95
CA VAL A 24 -34.65 -21.85 42.03
C VAL A 24 -35.43 -23.13 41.67
N ILE A 25 -36.04 -23.15 40.49
CA ILE A 25 -36.44 -24.41 39.85
C ILE A 25 -35.15 -25.03 39.33
N THR A 26 -34.68 -26.09 39.98
CA THR A 26 -33.55 -26.91 39.53
C THR A 26 -33.96 -27.67 38.27
N ASN A 27 -33.86 -27.00 37.11
CA ASN A 27 -33.68 -27.71 35.86
C ASN A 27 -32.29 -28.35 35.91
N ALA A 28 -32.22 -29.67 35.84
CA ALA A 28 -30.99 -30.41 35.60
C ALA A 28 -30.40 -29.90 34.27
N GLN A 29 -29.48 -28.94 34.39
CA GLN A 29 -28.78 -28.37 33.26
C GLN A 29 -27.85 -29.47 32.74
N SER A 30 -28.25 -30.11 31.64
CA SER A 30 -27.33 -30.92 30.85
C SER A 30 -26.07 -30.07 30.65
N SER A 31 -24.93 -30.63 31.06
CA SER A 31 -23.63 -29.96 30.88
C SER A 31 -23.57 -29.47 29.44
N PRO A 32 -23.26 -28.17 29.19
CA PRO A 32 -23.01 -27.73 27.83
C PRO A 32 -21.91 -28.65 27.31
N THR A 33 -22.22 -29.47 26.31
CA THR A 33 -21.18 -30.20 25.59
C THR A 33 -20.25 -29.12 25.08
N GLU A 34 -19.05 -29.03 25.66
CA GLU A 34 -18.03 -28.10 25.21
C GLU A 34 -17.92 -28.31 23.70
N PRO A 35 -18.25 -27.29 22.87
CA PRO A 35 -18.24 -27.50 21.44
C PRO A 35 -16.84 -27.96 21.08
N ALA A 36 -16.75 -29.16 20.50
CA ALA A 36 -15.48 -29.79 20.15
C ALA A 36 -14.54 -28.73 19.57
N PRO A 37 -13.27 -28.65 20.01
CA PRO A 37 -12.38 -27.57 19.60
C PRO A 37 -12.39 -27.52 18.08
N VAL A 38 -12.97 -26.46 17.51
CA VAL A 38 -13.02 -26.26 16.07
C VAL A 38 -11.56 -26.12 15.65
N SER A 39 -10.99 -27.20 15.15
CA SER A 39 -9.61 -27.25 14.68
C SER A 39 -9.55 -26.45 13.38
N TYR A 40 -9.36 -25.14 13.52
CA TYR A 40 -9.07 -24.27 12.39
C TYR A 40 -7.56 -24.20 12.20
N ARG A 41 -7.17 -24.19 10.93
CA ARG A 41 -5.77 -24.16 10.54
C ARG A 41 -5.18 -22.80 10.86
N LYS A 42 -3.97 -22.82 11.42
CA LYS A 42 -3.34 -21.61 11.98
C LYS A 42 -2.49 -20.89 10.95
N ASN A 43 -2.07 -21.55 9.88
CA ASN A 43 -1.14 -20.99 8.91
C ASN A 43 -1.77 -20.99 7.51
N LEU A 44 -1.44 -19.98 6.71
CA LEU A 44 -1.81 -19.88 5.31
C LEU A 44 -0.61 -19.37 4.50
N VAL A 45 -0.34 -19.99 3.35
CA VAL A 45 0.49 -19.38 2.31
C VAL A 45 -0.44 -18.88 1.21
N LYS A 46 -0.19 -17.67 0.69
CA LYS A 46 -1.03 -17.04 -0.32
C LYS A 46 -0.21 -16.45 -1.45
N LEU A 47 -0.84 -16.43 -2.62
CA LEU A 47 -0.36 -15.77 -3.82
C LEU A 47 -1.42 -14.77 -4.29
N ASN A 48 -1.02 -13.51 -4.52
CA ASN A 48 -1.89 -12.51 -5.13
C ASN A 48 -2.03 -12.78 -6.64
N LEU A 49 -3.23 -13.13 -7.08
CA LEU A 49 -3.55 -13.40 -8.48
C LEU A 49 -3.66 -12.11 -9.29
N GLY A 50 -4.14 -11.01 -8.70
CA GLY A 50 -4.22 -9.71 -9.37
C GLY A 50 -2.85 -9.16 -9.77
N GLY A 51 -1.83 -9.39 -8.95
CA GLY A 51 -0.45 -8.99 -9.25
C GLY A 51 0.13 -9.70 -10.48
N LEU A 52 -0.32 -10.92 -10.79
CA LEU A 52 0.17 -11.67 -11.95
C LEU A 52 -0.15 -10.97 -13.27
N ALA A 53 -1.29 -10.27 -13.36
CA ALA A 53 -1.65 -9.47 -14.52
C ALA A 53 -0.70 -8.27 -14.76
N LEU A 54 0.07 -7.89 -13.73
CA LEU A 54 1.10 -6.86 -13.77
C LEU A 54 2.52 -7.46 -13.73
N LYS A 55 2.67 -8.77 -13.97
CA LYS A 55 3.94 -9.52 -13.81
C LYS A 55 4.59 -9.32 -12.43
N SER A 56 3.79 -9.01 -11.42
CA SER A 56 4.21 -8.81 -10.03
C SER A 56 3.80 -9.99 -9.18
N TYR A 57 4.77 -10.74 -8.70
CA TYR A 57 4.57 -11.91 -7.85
C TYR A 57 4.54 -11.48 -6.38
N ASN A 58 3.41 -11.68 -5.72
CA ASN A 58 3.22 -11.32 -4.31
C ASN A 58 2.86 -12.56 -3.50
N PHE A 59 3.79 -12.97 -2.66
CA PHE A 59 3.65 -14.10 -1.76
C PHE A 59 3.42 -13.58 -0.35
N SER A 60 2.54 -14.23 0.40
CA SER A 60 2.36 -13.93 1.82
C SER A 60 2.15 -15.16 2.66
N PHE A 61 2.71 -15.12 3.86
CA PHE A 61 2.50 -16.10 4.90
C PHE A 61 1.67 -15.44 6.01
N GLU A 62 0.51 -16.01 6.31
CA GLU A 62 -0.36 -15.60 7.40
C GLU A 62 -0.32 -16.64 8.52
N ARG A 63 -0.18 -16.18 9.76
CA ARG A 63 -0.29 -17.00 10.96
C ARG A 63 -1.28 -16.40 11.94
N LEU A 64 -2.24 -17.20 12.39
CA LEU A 64 -3.12 -16.84 13.49
C LEU A 64 -2.34 -16.77 14.81
N LEU A 65 -2.48 -15.62 15.47
CA LEU A 65 -1.97 -15.38 16.82
C LEU A 65 -3.05 -15.64 17.87
N SER A 66 -4.32 -15.36 17.53
CA SER A 66 -5.49 -15.63 18.37
C SER A 66 -6.69 -16.08 17.53
N LYS A 67 -7.87 -16.25 18.15
CA LYS A 67 -9.10 -16.63 17.43
C LYS A 67 -9.52 -15.62 16.35
N LYS A 68 -9.08 -14.36 16.45
CA LYS A 68 -9.50 -13.22 15.60
C LYS A 68 -8.34 -12.34 15.15
N ILE A 69 -7.10 -12.65 15.54
CA ILE A 69 -5.93 -11.85 15.19
C ILE A 69 -4.94 -12.73 14.44
N SER A 70 -4.45 -12.23 13.32
CA SER A 70 -3.36 -12.85 12.57
C SER A 70 -2.26 -11.85 12.26
N PHE A 71 -1.07 -12.39 12.04
CA PHE A 71 0.06 -11.68 11.48
C PHE A 71 0.35 -12.20 10.08
N VAL A 72 0.70 -11.30 9.17
CA VAL A 72 1.04 -11.61 7.79
C VAL A 72 2.40 -11.02 7.45
N ALA A 73 3.29 -11.87 6.95
CA ALA A 73 4.54 -11.47 6.30
C ALA A 73 4.39 -11.62 4.79
N GLY A 74 4.64 -10.57 4.03
CA GLY A 74 4.51 -10.53 2.58
C GLY A 74 5.80 -10.15 1.89
N TYR A 75 6.04 -10.75 0.73
CA TYR A 75 7.12 -10.42 -0.18
C TYR A 75 6.55 -10.20 -1.59
N ASN A 76 6.92 -9.08 -2.20
CA ASN A 76 6.56 -8.76 -3.57
C ASN A 76 7.82 -8.65 -4.41
N THR A 77 7.80 -9.22 -5.62
CA THR A 77 8.82 -8.98 -6.62
C THR A 77 8.22 -8.85 -8.01
N MET A 78 8.71 -7.87 -8.75
CA MET A 78 8.47 -7.68 -10.17
C MET A 78 9.83 -7.51 -10.81
N SER A 79 10.19 -8.41 -11.72
CA SER A 79 11.40 -8.28 -12.52
C SER A 79 11.32 -7.07 -13.43
N GLU A 80 12.46 -6.62 -13.95
CA GLU A 80 12.48 -5.53 -14.90
C GLU A 80 11.65 -5.88 -16.14
N ASN A 81 10.65 -5.07 -16.42
CA ASN A 81 9.79 -5.18 -17.58
C ASN A 81 9.56 -3.79 -18.16
N LYS A 82 9.39 -3.71 -19.49
CA LYS A 82 8.87 -2.50 -20.12
C LYS A 82 7.46 -2.23 -19.62
N LEU A 83 7.14 -0.95 -19.41
CA LEU A 83 5.84 -0.57 -18.89
C LEU A 83 4.72 -0.90 -19.89
N SER A 84 5.01 -0.80 -21.19
CA SER A 84 4.14 -1.20 -22.30
C SER A 84 3.85 -2.71 -22.37
N ASP A 85 4.79 -3.56 -21.93
CA ASP A 85 4.63 -5.03 -21.93
C ASP A 85 3.73 -5.54 -20.80
N LEU A 86 3.25 -4.64 -19.93
CA LEU A 86 2.32 -5.01 -18.86
C LEU A 86 0.90 -5.14 -19.43
N PRO A 87 0.24 -6.31 -19.30
CA PRO A 87 -1.07 -6.56 -19.91
C PRO A 87 -2.16 -5.53 -19.62
N LEU A 88 -2.18 -4.95 -18.41
CA LEU A 88 -3.16 -3.92 -18.05
C LEU A 88 -2.83 -2.55 -18.68
N ILE A 89 -1.55 -2.18 -18.74
CA ILE A 89 -1.12 -0.93 -19.37
C ILE A 89 -1.35 -1.00 -20.87
N LYS A 90 -0.98 -2.11 -21.52
CA LYS A 90 -1.25 -2.35 -22.94
C LYS A 90 -2.74 -2.20 -23.29
N LYS A 91 -3.62 -2.84 -22.52
CA LYS A 91 -5.07 -2.75 -22.75
C LYS A 91 -5.63 -1.36 -22.46
N ALA A 92 -5.05 -0.63 -21.53
CA ALA A 92 -5.45 0.74 -21.24
C ALA A 92 -4.99 1.68 -22.36
N SER A 93 -3.74 1.58 -22.81
CA SER A 93 -3.20 2.41 -23.89
C SER A 93 -3.88 2.13 -25.23
N GLU A 94 -4.21 0.88 -25.56
CA GLU A 94 -4.98 0.53 -26.77
C GLU A 94 -6.39 1.13 -26.78
N LYS A 95 -6.99 1.38 -25.60
CA LYS A 95 -8.37 1.87 -25.47
C LYS A 95 -8.50 3.36 -25.24
N LEU A 96 -7.47 3.98 -24.68
CA LEU A 96 -7.52 5.37 -24.19
C LEU A 96 -6.61 6.32 -24.97
N LEU A 97 -5.68 5.80 -25.77
CA LEU A 97 -4.69 6.58 -26.51
C LEU A 97 -4.75 6.20 -28.00
N ASP A 98 -4.65 7.19 -28.88
CA ASP A 98 -4.60 6.99 -30.33
C ASP A 98 -3.17 6.57 -30.75
N GLU A 99 -2.98 6.02 -31.95
CA GLU A 99 -1.65 5.51 -32.39
C GLU A 99 -0.60 6.62 -32.59
N GLU A 100 -1.03 7.87 -32.76
CA GLU A 100 -0.17 9.04 -32.96
C GLU A 100 0.26 9.74 -31.65
N ASP A 101 -0.15 9.23 -30.48
CA ASP A 101 0.20 9.83 -29.19
C ASP A 101 1.63 9.47 -28.75
N ASP A 102 2.48 10.50 -28.59
CA ASP A 102 3.86 10.41 -28.07
C ASP A 102 3.96 9.64 -26.73
N ILE A 103 2.88 9.66 -25.96
CA ILE A 103 2.73 8.96 -24.68
C ILE A 103 2.97 7.44 -24.82
N LYS A 104 2.55 6.82 -25.94
CA LYS A 104 2.78 5.39 -26.17
C LYS A 104 4.26 5.07 -26.38
N ASN A 105 4.97 5.92 -27.12
CA ASN A 105 6.40 5.77 -27.40
C ASN A 105 7.25 5.94 -26.13
N ASP A 106 6.85 6.81 -25.21
CA ASP A 106 7.53 7.00 -23.92
C ASP A 106 7.38 5.78 -23.00
N PHE A 107 6.22 5.11 -23.00
CA PHE A 107 6.01 3.89 -22.20
C PHE A 107 6.92 2.72 -22.61
N ASP A 108 7.30 2.66 -23.89
CA ASP A 108 8.24 1.64 -24.40
C ASP A 108 9.69 1.88 -23.94
N LYS A 109 10.03 3.13 -23.63
CA LYS A 109 11.35 3.56 -23.15
C LYS A 109 11.49 3.43 -21.63
N ILE A 110 10.39 3.18 -20.89
CA ILE A 110 10.38 3.03 -19.44
C ILE A 110 10.41 1.56 -19.05
N THR A 111 11.42 1.16 -18.28
CA THR A 111 11.44 -0.13 -17.59
C THR A 111 11.29 0.05 -16.10
N ALA A 112 10.57 -0.88 -15.45
CA ALA A 112 10.37 -0.85 -14.01
C ALA A 112 10.65 -2.23 -13.40
N ALA A 113 11.29 -2.23 -12.24
CA ALA A 113 11.43 -3.38 -11.37
C ALA A 113 11.07 -2.99 -9.93
N ASN A 114 10.52 -3.92 -9.16
CA ASN A 114 10.08 -3.63 -7.80
C ASN A 114 10.32 -4.80 -6.86
N LYS A 115 10.76 -4.49 -5.64
CA LYS A 115 10.82 -5.42 -4.51
C LYS A 115 10.15 -4.76 -3.31
N ALA A 116 9.38 -5.54 -2.55
CA ALA A 116 8.80 -5.00 -1.33
C ALA A 116 8.60 -6.07 -0.26
N TYR A 117 8.69 -5.62 0.98
CA TYR A 117 8.44 -6.41 2.17
C TYR A 117 7.28 -5.80 2.93
N THR A 118 6.35 -6.62 3.40
CA THR A 118 5.13 -6.16 4.08
C THR A 118 4.94 -6.94 5.36
N ALA A 119 4.61 -6.22 6.43
CA ALA A 119 4.17 -6.80 7.69
C ALA A 119 2.76 -6.26 7.98
N GLU A 120 1.84 -7.13 8.38
CA GLU A 120 0.44 -6.78 8.53
C GLU A 120 -0.18 -7.53 9.71
N PHE A 121 -0.92 -6.81 10.54
CA PHE A 121 -1.77 -7.38 11.59
C PHE A 121 -3.23 -7.26 11.16
N ARG A 122 -3.94 -8.39 11.12
CA ARG A 122 -5.36 -8.44 10.76
C ARG A 122 -6.24 -8.73 11.97
N PHE A 123 -7.37 -8.05 12.03
CA PHE A 123 -8.40 -8.18 13.05
C PHE A 123 -9.72 -8.59 12.40
N TYR A 124 -10.12 -9.85 12.62
CA TYR A 124 -11.31 -10.45 12.02
C TYR A 124 -12.57 -10.17 12.87
N THR A 125 -13.67 -9.79 12.22
CA THR A 125 -14.93 -9.39 12.90
C THR A 125 -16.05 -10.44 12.82
N GLY A 126 -15.89 -11.52 12.04
CA GLY A 126 -16.92 -12.55 11.88
C GLY A 126 -17.20 -13.34 13.17
N SER A 127 -18.29 -14.11 13.23
CA SER A 127 -18.60 -14.98 14.39
C SER A 127 -17.64 -16.16 14.51
N HIS A 128 -17.23 -16.71 13.38
CA HIS A 128 -16.42 -17.90 13.32
C HIS A 128 -14.94 -17.69 13.70
N PRO A 129 -14.31 -18.55 14.52
CA PRO A 129 -12.88 -18.45 14.77
C PRO A 129 -12.08 -18.81 13.51
N GLY A 130 -10.87 -18.26 13.42
CA GLY A 130 -9.98 -18.48 12.28
C GLY A 130 -9.72 -17.21 11.46
N ALA A 131 -8.75 -17.28 10.55
CA ALA A 131 -8.52 -16.24 9.56
C ALA A 131 -9.60 -16.38 8.47
N ARG A 132 -10.81 -15.92 8.76
CA ARG A 132 -11.95 -15.93 7.85
C ARG A 132 -12.99 -14.86 8.20
N GLY A 133 -13.70 -14.40 7.19
CA GLY A 133 -14.64 -13.30 7.25
C GLY A 133 -13.99 -11.95 6.99
N PHE A 134 -14.75 -10.90 7.28
CA PHE A 134 -14.29 -9.53 7.18
C PHE A 134 -13.18 -9.25 8.20
N TYR A 135 -12.22 -8.42 7.81
CA TYR A 135 -11.17 -7.94 8.68
C TYR A 135 -10.78 -6.50 8.37
N VAL A 136 -10.23 -5.83 9.39
CA VAL A 136 -9.44 -4.62 9.25
C VAL A 136 -7.98 -4.99 9.48
N ALA A 137 -7.06 -4.42 8.72
CA ALA A 137 -5.64 -4.67 8.90
C ALA A 137 -4.83 -3.38 9.01
N LEU A 138 -3.87 -3.38 9.93
CA LEU A 138 -2.78 -2.41 10.01
C LEU A 138 -1.57 -3.01 9.33
N TYR A 139 -0.94 -2.28 8.41
CA TYR A 139 0.24 -2.78 7.73
C TYR A 139 1.36 -1.74 7.63
N GLY A 140 2.59 -2.24 7.57
CA GLY A 140 3.79 -1.50 7.20
C GLY A 140 4.44 -2.15 5.99
N ARG A 141 5.05 -1.34 5.12
CA ARG A 141 5.67 -1.81 3.88
C ARG A 141 6.92 -1.00 3.56
N TYR A 142 7.97 -1.73 3.20
CA TYR A 142 9.17 -1.18 2.58
C TYR A 142 9.17 -1.55 1.09
N ASN A 143 9.44 -0.58 0.21
CA ASN A 143 9.56 -0.78 -1.24
C ASN A 143 10.96 -0.34 -1.71
N ASP A 144 11.50 -1.08 -2.66
CA ASP A 144 12.70 -0.77 -3.44
C ASP A 144 12.33 -0.94 -4.91
N THR A 145 12.15 0.20 -5.58
CA THR A 145 11.73 0.30 -6.99
C THR A 145 12.89 0.84 -7.81
N LYS A 146 13.13 0.20 -8.96
CA LYS A 146 14.02 0.73 -9.99
C LYS A 146 13.18 1.15 -11.19
N ILE A 147 13.46 2.32 -11.72
CA ILE A 147 12.84 2.84 -12.94
C ILE A 147 13.97 3.31 -13.83
N ASN A 148 14.07 2.75 -15.02
CA ASN A 148 15.00 3.24 -16.03
C ASN A 148 14.21 3.87 -17.17
N TYR A 149 14.70 4.98 -17.69
CA TYR A 149 14.07 5.72 -18.77
C TYR A 149 15.14 6.21 -19.74
N ALA A 150 15.00 5.87 -21.02
CA ALA A 150 15.84 6.44 -22.07
C ALA A 150 15.22 7.78 -22.49
N TYR A 151 15.70 8.88 -21.90
CA TYR A 151 15.20 10.22 -22.20
C TYR A 151 16.03 10.85 -23.31
N ASP A 152 15.38 11.39 -24.33
CA ASP A 152 16.03 12.14 -25.40
C ASP A 152 15.74 13.63 -25.18
N TYR A 153 16.79 14.42 -24.93
CA TYR A 153 16.67 15.87 -24.74
C TYR A 153 17.10 16.59 -26.01
N GLU A 154 16.16 17.25 -26.67
CA GLU A 154 16.40 17.97 -27.92
C GLU A 154 16.70 19.44 -27.67
N THR A 155 17.80 19.95 -28.23
CA THR A 155 18.05 21.37 -28.38
C THR A 155 17.92 21.77 -29.86
N ASN A 156 17.94 23.08 -30.14
CA ASN A 156 17.90 23.59 -31.52
C ASN A 156 19.05 23.08 -32.41
N SER A 157 20.11 22.51 -31.84
CA SER A 157 21.33 22.10 -32.54
C SER A 157 21.69 20.62 -32.40
N LYS A 158 21.22 19.93 -31.36
CA LYS A 158 21.63 18.55 -31.05
C LYS A 158 20.64 17.84 -30.14
N THR A 159 20.53 16.52 -30.29
CA THR A 159 19.83 15.64 -29.34
C THR A 159 20.84 14.99 -28.38
N TYR A 160 20.54 15.06 -27.09
CA TYR A 160 21.31 14.41 -26.02
C TYR A 160 20.54 13.19 -25.50
N HIS A 161 21.15 12.01 -25.60
CA HIS A 161 20.58 10.77 -25.06
C HIS A 161 20.95 10.62 -23.58
N LEU A 162 19.95 10.69 -22.71
CA LEU A 162 20.07 10.63 -21.26
C LEU A 162 19.49 9.30 -20.75
N PRO A 163 20.32 8.27 -20.53
CA PRO A 163 19.87 7.00 -19.95
C PRO A 163 19.65 7.16 -18.45
N VAL A 164 18.49 7.65 -18.06
CA VAL A 164 18.10 7.89 -16.66
C VAL A 164 17.93 6.55 -15.95
N LYS A 165 18.74 6.31 -14.92
CA LYS A 165 18.61 5.17 -14.01
C LYS A 165 18.19 5.67 -12.64
N SER A 166 17.00 5.30 -12.22
CA SER A 166 16.42 5.75 -10.96
C SER A 166 16.26 4.59 -9.98
N LYS A 167 16.64 4.84 -8.73
CA LYS A 167 16.36 3.96 -7.59
C LYS A 167 15.55 4.72 -6.55
N ILE A 168 14.36 4.22 -6.26
CA ILE A 168 13.41 4.81 -5.32
C ILE A 168 13.17 3.80 -4.20
N THR A 169 13.44 4.20 -2.97
CA THR A 169 13.10 3.43 -1.77
C THR A 169 11.99 4.15 -1.02
N GLY A 170 11.11 3.40 -0.38
CA GLY A 170 10.02 4.00 0.38
C GLY A 170 9.61 3.15 1.56
N PHE A 171 9.24 3.80 2.64
CA PHE A 171 8.64 3.18 3.81
C PHE A 171 7.33 3.87 4.14
N GLY A 172 6.29 3.08 4.34
CA GLY A 172 4.97 3.59 4.67
C GLY A 172 4.13 2.55 5.36
N GLY A 173 2.99 2.99 5.86
CA GLY A 173 2.01 2.13 6.49
C GLY A 173 0.60 2.60 6.20
N GLY A 174 -0.36 1.75 6.51
CA GLY A 174 -1.74 2.03 6.15
C GLY A 174 -2.75 1.09 6.78
N LEU A 175 -3.99 1.30 6.35
CA LEU A 175 -5.14 0.50 6.73
C LEU A 175 -5.67 -0.24 5.52
N LEU A 176 -6.07 -1.49 5.73
CA LEU A 176 -6.77 -2.29 4.74
C LEU A 176 -8.09 -2.75 5.32
N LEU A 177 -9.09 -2.80 4.45
CA LEU A 177 -10.31 -3.55 4.66
C LEU A 177 -10.23 -4.78 3.76
N GLY A 178 -10.62 -5.94 4.26
CA GLY A 178 -10.63 -7.14 3.47
C GLY A 178 -11.63 -8.17 3.95
N THR A 179 -11.82 -9.19 3.13
CA THR A 179 -12.64 -10.34 3.44
C THR A 179 -11.95 -11.61 2.96
N GLN A 180 -11.89 -12.60 3.86
CA GLN A 180 -11.27 -13.88 3.59
C GLN A 180 -12.29 -15.01 3.67
N PHE A 181 -12.52 -15.70 2.56
CA PHE A 181 -13.41 -16.85 2.48
C PHE A 181 -12.61 -18.15 2.49
N ILE A 182 -13.09 -19.16 3.22
CA ILE A 182 -12.58 -20.53 3.10
C ILE A 182 -13.48 -21.26 2.11
N ILE A 183 -13.04 -21.38 0.86
CA ILE A 183 -13.84 -21.88 -0.26
C ILE A 183 -13.74 -23.39 -0.47
N ALA A 184 -12.73 -24.03 0.12
CA ALA A 184 -12.62 -25.49 0.18
C ALA A 184 -11.91 -25.90 1.46
N LYS A 185 -11.78 -27.21 1.72
CA LYS A 185 -11.19 -27.75 2.94
C LYS A 185 -9.91 -27.03 3.36
N ARG A 186 -9.02 -26.69 2.41
CA ARG A 186 -7.73 -25.99 2.63
C ARG A 186 -7.58 -24.69 1.83
N VAL A 187 -8.54 -24.34 0.99
CA VAL A 187 -8.36 -23.22 0.06
C VAL A 187 -9.04 -21.97 0.61
N ALA A 188 -8.30 -20.88 0.66
CA ALA A 188 -8.78 -19.56 1.06
C ALA A 188 -8.74 -18.60 -0.13
N LEU A 189 -9.75 -17.74 -0.20
CA LEU A 189 -9.83 -16.64 -1.17
C LEU A 189 -9.91 -15.34 -0.38
N ASP A 190 -8.99 -14.42 -0.65
CA ASP A 190 -8.79 -13.20 0.14
C ASP A 190 -8.85 -11.98 -0.78
N PHE A 191 -9.74 -11.04 -0.47
CA PHE A 191 -9.89 -9.76 -1.15
C PHE A 191 -9.59 -8.65 -0.19
N TYR A 192 -8.76 -7.69 -0.59
CA TYR A 192 -8.48 -6.53 0.24
C TYR A 192 -8.24 -5.27 -0.59
N PHE A 193 -8.53 -4.14 0.03
CA PHE A 193 -8.21 -2.82 -0.49
C PHE A 193 -7.96 -1.84 0.66
N GLY A 194 -7.28 -0.75 0.38
CA GLY A 194 -7.04 0.30 1.35
C GLY A 194 -6.02 1.31 0.86
N GLY A 195 -5.59 2.18 1.77
CA GLY A 195 -4.67 3.27 1.49
C GLY A 195 -3.45 3.24 2.40
N HIS A 196 -2.39 3.91 1.98
CA HIS A 196 -1.21 4.15 2.79
C HIS A 196 -0.68 5.57 2.67
N TYR A 197 0.09 5.92 3.69
CA TYR A 197 0.89 7.12 3.75
C TYR A 197 2.29 6.76 4.24
N GLY A 198 3.30 7.48 3.77
CA GLY A 198 4.69 7.23 4.10
C GLY A 198 5.63 8.26 3.49
N LYS A 199 6.90 7.87 3.40
CA LYS A 199 7.95 8.68 2.78
C LYS A 199 8.72 7.84 1.77
N SER A 200 9.18 8.49 0.71
CA SER A 200 10.05 7.90 -0.30
C SER A 200 11.25 8.79 -0.55
N LYS A 201 12.38 8.14 -0.84
CA LYS A 201 13.61 8.77 -1.28
C LYS A 201 14.06 8.13 -2.58
N GLY A 202 14.43 8.96 -3.55
CA GLY A 202 14.92 8.54 -4.85
C GLY A 202 16.27 9.15 -5.16
N ASN A 203 17.10 8.41 -5.88
CA ASN A 203 18.23 8.95 -6.62
C ASN A 203 18.05 8.56 -8.08
N ALA A 204 18.37 9.47 -8.99
CA ALA A 204 18.39 9.24 -10.42
C ALA A 204 19.71 9.75 -11.01
N ASP A 205 20.31 8.95 -11.88
CA ASP A 205 21.57 9.25 -12.54
C ASP A 205 21.40 9.06 -14.04
N ALA A 206 21.81 10.05 -14.83
CA ALA A 206 21.86 9.98 -16.28
C ALA A 206 23.25 10.41 -16.75
N LEU A 207 24.12 9.43 -17.02
CA LEU A 207 25.48 9.69 -17.51
C LEU A 207 25.44 9.99 -19.01
N ALA A 208 25.96 11.15 -19.40
CA ALA A 208 26.02 11.60 -20.79
C ALA A 208 27.10 12.68 -20.96
N ASP A 209 27.66 12.81 -22.17
CA ASP A 209 28.57 13.90 -22.49
C ASP A 209 27.77 15.18 -22.78
N LEU A 210 27.77 16.08 -21.80
CA LEU A 210 27.14 17.40 -21.82
C LEU A 210 28.20 18.52 -21.88
N SER A 211 29.44 18.20 -22.26
CA SER A 211 30.53 19.17 -22.36
C SER A 211 30.25 20.28 -23.39
N THR A 212 29.44 19.97 -24.41
CA THR A 212 29.03 20.92 -25.46
C THR A 212 27.89 21.84 -25.05
N MET A 213 27.24 21.62 -23.91
CA MET A 213 26.16 22.48 -23.42
C MET A 213 26.69 23.76 -22.77
N THR A 214 26.07 24.90 -23.08
CA THR A 214 26.38 26.18 -22.43
C THR A 214 25.91 26.19 -20.97
N PRO A 215 26.41 27.11 -20.12
CA PRO A 215 25.92 27.27 -18.76
C PRO A 215 24.40 27.53 -18.68
N GLU A 216 23.85 28.28 -19.62
CA GLU A 216 22.41 28.56 -19.73
C GLU A 216 21.62 27.30 -20.04
N GLU A 217 22.04 26.52 -21.05
CA GLU A 217 21.37 25.26 -21.42
C GLU A 217 21.36 24.25 -20.26
N LYS A 218 22.42 24.22 -19.44
CA LYS A 218 22.47 23.37 -18.23
C LYS A 218 21.52 23.86 -17.14
N ALA A 219 21.38 25.18 -16.98
CA ALA A 219 20.44 25.75 -16.03
C ALA A 219 18.98 25.48 -16.47
N ASP A 220 18.70 25.57 -17.76
CA ASP A 220 17.38 25.28 -18.33
C ASP A 220 17.02 23.81 -18.15
N LEU A 221 17.92 22.88 -18.49
CA LEU A 221 17.72 21.45 -18.27
C LEU A 221 17.50 21.15 -16.77
N LYS A 222 18.27 21.77 -15.88
CA LYS A 222 18.07 21.64 -14.44
C LYS A 222 16.67 22.07 -14.03
N ASN A 223 16.25 23.28 -14.43
CA ASN A 223 14.96 23.85 -14.08
C ASN A 223 13.80 23.01 -14.65
N GLU A 224 13.94 22.52 -15.88
CA GLU A 224 12.95 21.64 -16.50
C GLU A 224 12.78 20.36 -15.67
N LEU A 225 13.87 19.65 -15.35
CA LEU A 225 13.83 18.43 -14.55
C LEU A 225 13.21 18.67 -13.16
N GLU A 226 13.60 19.77 -12.52
CA GLU A 226 13.13 20.17 -11.21
C GLU A 226 11.64 20.55 -11.18
N SER A 227 11.12 21.10 -12.28
CA SER A 227 9.70 21.45 -12.42
C SER A 227 8.78 20.24 -12.63
N LYS A 228 9.31 19.10 -13.12
CA LYS A 228 8.51 17.90 -13.41
C LYS A 228 8.01 17.18 -12.14
N VAL A 229 8.57 17.48 -10.96
CA VAL A 229 8.19 16.83 -9.69
C VAL A 229 7.86 17.89 -8.63
N GLU A 230 6.81 18.66 -8.92
CA GLU A 230 6.19 19.59 -7.99
C GLU A 230 4.83 19.05 -7.51
N ILE A 231 4.63 18.96 -6.19
CA ILE A 231 3.32 18.61 -5.61
C ILE A 231 2.90 19.74 -4.67
N SER A 232 1.80 20.41 -4.99
CA SER A 232 1.22 21.52 -4.20
C SER A 232 2.21 22.65 -3.89
N GLY A 233 2.98 23.11 -4.88
CA GLY A 233 3.93 24.22 -4.68
C GLY A 233 5.24 23.84 -4.00
N LYS A 234 5.47 22.55 -3.72
CA LYS A 234 6.71 22.04 -3.13
C LYS A 234 7.49 21.23 -4.15
N GLN A 235 8.72 21.65 -4.36
CA GLN A 235 9.71 20.92 -5.13
C GLN A 235 10.20 19.72 -4.31
N TYR A 236 10.05 18.52 -4.88
CA TYR A 236 10.49 17.28 -4.24
C TYR A 236 11.66 16.63 -4.96
N LEU A 237 12.19 17.28 -6.00
CA LEU A 237 13.34 16.85 -6.78
C LEU A 237 14.39 17.97 -6.84
N THR A 238 15.64 17.62 -6.60
CA THR A 238 16.80 18.51 -6.74
C THR A 238 17.75 17.91 -7.75
N ALA A 239 18.10 18.66 -8.79
CA ALA A 239 18.96 18.19 -9.86
C ALA A 239 20.33 18.91 -9.84
N THR A 240 21.35 18.21 -10.29
CA THR A 240 22.71 18.72 -10.52
C THR A 240 23.13 18.26 -11.91
N VAL A 241 23.42 19.22 -12.79
CA VAL A 241 23.84 18.99 -14.17
C VAL A 241 25.32 19.34 -14.29
N THR A 242 26.15 18.41 -14.72
CA THR A 242 27.59 18.59 -14.97
C THR A 242 27.92 18.27 -16.42
N ASN A 243 29.20 18.30 -16.79
CA ASN A 243 29.62 17.89 -18.14
C ASN A 243 29.48 16.39 -18.37
N GLU A 244 29.45 15.60 -17.29
CA GLU A 244 29.43 14.14 -17.28
C GLU A 244 28.01 13.56 -17.14
N GLY A 245 27.00 14.43 -16.97
CA GLY A 245 25.59 14.03 -16.96
C GLY A 245 24.75 14.76 -15.90
N VAL A 246 23.71 14.08 -15.45
CA VAL A 246 22.72 14.58 -14.49
C VAL A 246 22.62 13.65 -13.28
N ASN A 247 22.68 14.22 -12.09
CA ASN A 247 22.28 13.57 -10.84
C ASN A 247 21.04 14.28 -10.29
N ALA A 248 20.02 13.51 -9.91
CA ALA A 248 18.83 14.05 -9.25
C ALA A 248 18.51 13.26 -7.99
N LYS A 249 18.05 13.97 -6.97
CA LYS A 249 17.58 13.40 -5.70
C LYS A 249 16.14 13.79 -5.49
N ALA A 250 15.33 12.82 -5.08
CA ALA A 250 13.95 13.04 -4.71
C ALA A 250 13.71 12.65 -3.25
N ASP A 251 12.95 13.44 -2.50
CA ASP A 251 12.47 13.09 -1.16
C ASP A 251 11.05 13.62 -1.05
N GLY A 252 10.07 12.75 -0.81
CA GLY A 252 8.67 13.15 -0.88
C GLY A 252 7.71 12.21 -0.15
N PRO A 253 6.45 12.63 -0.01
CA PRO A 253 5.41 11.80 0.57
C PRO A 253 5.11 10.59 -0.35
N LEU A 254 4.88 9.43 0.26
CA LEU A 254 4.41 8.23 -0.43
C LEU A 254 2.96 7.99 -0.06
N ILE A 255 2.04 8.42 -0.93
CA ILE A 255 0.60 8.24 -0.76
C ILE A 255 0.12 7.31 -1.87
N GLY A 256 -0.71 6.33 -1.52
CA GLY A 256 -1.25 5.46 -2.54
C GLY A 256 -2.31 4.50 -2.03
N LEU A 257 -2.89 3.79 -2.99
CA LEU A 257 -3.83 2.71 -2.74
C LEU A 257 -3.12 1.36 -2.82
N ARG A 258 -3.63 0.39 -2.07
CA ARG A 258 -3.19 -1.01 -2.11
C ARG A 258 -4.41 -1.90 -2.18
N GLY A 259 -4.44 -2.83 -3.12
CA GLY A 259 -5.47 -3.85 -3.23
C GLY A 259 -4.93 -5.18 -3.69
N GLY A 260 -5.77 -6.21 -3.61
CA GLY A 260 -5.39 -7.54 -4.05
C GLY A 260 -6.51 -8.57 -4.00
N LEU A 261 -6.39 -9.54 -4.90
CA LEU A 261 -7.13 -10.79 -4.89
C LEU A 261 -6.11 -11.91 -4.71
N SER A 262 -6.19 -12.65 -3.61
CA SER A 262 -5.22 -13.69 -3.26
C SER A 262 -5.89 -15.04 -3.09
N LEU A 263 -5.20 -16.07 -3.58
CA LEU A 263 -5.56 -17.46 -3.33
C LEU A 263 -4.57 -18.04 -2.31
N GLY A 264 -5.07 -18.75 -1.31
CA GLY A 264 -4.28 -19.29 -0.22
C GLY A 264 -4.53 -20.75 0.07
N ILE A 265 -3.52 -21.42 0.62
CA ILE A 265 -3.60 -22.78 1.14
C ILE A 265 -3.36 -22.75 2.65
N ALA A 266 -4.36 -23.18 3.40
CA ALA A 266 -4.35 -23.27 4.85
C ALA A 266 -3.86 -24.64 5.33
N PHE A 267 -3.02 -24.65 6.36
CA PHE A 267 -2.43 -25.85 6.97
C PHE A 267 -2.25 -25.73 8.50
#